data_AF-A0A016S419-F1
#
_entry.id   AF-A0A016S419-F1
#
_cell.length_a   1.000
_cell.length_b   1.000
_cell.length_c   1.000
_cell.angle_alpha   90.00
_cell.angle_beta   90.00
_cell.angle_gamma   90.00
#
_symmetry.space_group_name_H-M   'P 1'
#
loop_
_entity.id
_entity.type
_entity.pdbx_description
1 polymer ?
#
loop_
_entity_poly.entity_id
_entity_poly.type
_entity_poly.pdbx_seq_one_letter_code
_entity_poly.pdbx_strand_id
1 'polypeptide(L)'
;MRAVCLATIFCLSYLVNANRDCRLECFNAALSYRNGKNENVANMEQYVKEECEGFAKNLYYPCSKAVPLILNNEEIKKIIEAWDTESASDKATEEAVKKYCWTACRKAN
;
A
#
# COMPACT_ATOMS: atom_id res chain seq x y z
N MET A 1 -0.68 45.90 16.71
CA MET A 1 -0.37 44.48 17.02
C MET A 1 -1.45 43.60 16.43
N ARG A 2 -1.01 42.51 15.78
CA ARG A 2 -1.72 41.24 15.51
C ARG A 2 -2.90 41.25 14.52
N ALA A 3 -2.62 40.84 13.29
CA ALA A 3 -3.46 39.90 12.54
C ALA A 3 -2.61 39.13 11.51
N VAL A 4 -1.53 38.50 11.98
CA VAL A 4 -0.82 37.46 11.22
C VAL A 4 -1.59 36.17 11.47
N CYS A 5 -2.46 35.74 10.56
CA CYS A 5 -3.05 34.39 10.56
C CYS A 5 -3.90 34.14 9.30
N LEU A 6 -3.30 34.15 8.10
CA LEU A 6 -4.04 33.79 6.87
C LEU A 6 -3.25 32.89 5.90
N ALA A 7 -2.15 32.27 6.35
CA ALA A 7 -1.30 31.43 5.50
C ALA A 7 -1.20 29.95 5.93
N THR A 8 -1.87 29.52 7.00
CA THR A 8 -1.66 28.17 7.56
C THR A 8 -2.70 27.12 7.15
N ILE A 9 -3.77 27.48 6.46
CA ILE A 9 -4.83 26.52 6.09
C ILE A 9 -4.55 25.82 4.75
N PHE A 10 -3.73 26.41 3.87
CA PHE A 10 -3.45 25.81 2.56
C PHE A 10 -2.36 24.72 2.55
N CYS A 11 -1.59 24.57 3.63
CA CYS A 11 -0.58 23.50 3.73
C CYS A 11 -1.16 22.16 4.22
N LEU A 12 -2.36 22.14 4.81
CA LEU A 12 -2.97 20.90 5.32
C LEU A 12 -3.66 20.07 4.24
N SER A 13 -4.04 20.68 3.11
CA SER A 13 -4.65 19.97 1.98
C SER A 13 -3.64 19.07 1.24
N TYR A 14 -2.35 19.40 1.29
CA TYR A 14 -1.28 18.62 0.65
C TYR A 14 -0.92 17.35 1.46
N LEU A 15 -1.16 17.33 2.77
CA LEU A 15 -0.95 16.14 3.61
C LEU A 15 -2.05 15.06 3.42
N VAL A 16 -3.19 15.43 2.85
CA VAL A 16 -4.29 14.48 2.58
C VAL A 16 -4.07 13.72 1.26
N ASN A 17 -3.31 14.29 0.31
CA ASN A 17 -3.07 13.65 -0.99
C ASN A 17 -1.97 12.58 -0.92
N ALA A 18 -0.87 12.84 -0.20
CA ALA A 18 0.22 11.87 -0.01
C ALA A 18 -0.23 10.56 0.68
N ASN A 19 -1.29 10.63 1.48
CA ASN A 19 -1.80 9.50 2.26
C ASN A 19 -2.77 8.61 1.46
N ARG A 20 -3.38 9.14 0.38
CA ARG A 20 -4.23 8.35 -0.53
C ARG A 20 -3.36 7.41 -1.37
N ASP A 21 -2.22 7.92 -1.83
CA ASP A 21 -1.32 7.20 -2.72
C ASP A 21 -0.60 6.06 -1.99
N CYS A 22 -0.10 6.27 -0.76
CA CYS A 22 0.52 5.19 0.02
C CYS A 22 -0.40 3.98 0.24
N ARG A 23 -1.70 4.22 0.51
CA ARG A 23 -2.66 3.13 0.79
C ARG A 23 -2.92 2.29 -0.45
N LEU A 24 -3.04 2.95 -1.60
CA LEU A 24 -3.21 2.29 -2.89
C LEU A 24 -1.96 1.48 -3.22
N GLU A 25 -0.76 2.04 -3.01
CA GLU A 25 0.49 1.34 -3.29
C GLU A 25 0.77 0.18 -2.36
N CYS A 26 0.41 0.32 -1.09
CA CYS A 26 0.45 -0.79 -0.15
C CYS A 26 -0.49 -1.93 -0.60
N PHE A 27 -1.68 -1.58 -1.08
CA PHE A 27 -2.65 -2.56 -1.57
C PHE A 27 -2.17 -3.21 -2.87
N ASN A 28 -1.60 -2.45 -3.80
CA ASN A 28 -1.00 -2.98 -5.02
C ASN A 28 0.19 -3.90 -4.69
N ALA A 29 1.06 -3.53 -3.74
CA ALA A 29 2.15 -4.39 -3.28
C ALA A 29 1.63 -5.71 -2.67
N ALA A 30 0.50 -5.67 -1.96
CA ALA A 30 -0.13 -6.88 -1.44
C ALA A 30 -0.70 -7.77 -2.56
N LEU A 31 -1.32 -7.18 -3.58
CA LEU A 31 -1.78 -7.92 -4.76
C LEU A 31 -0.58 -8.55 -5.51
N SER A 32 0.50 -7.79 -5.68
CA SER A 32 1.72 -8.30 -6.31
C SER A 32 2.35 -9.42 -5.51
N TYR A 33 2.37 -9.32 -4.18
CA TYR A 33 2.85 -10.41 -3.33
C TYR A 33 2.01 -11.68 -3.48
N ARG A 34 0.69 -11.53 -3.53
CA ARG A 34 -0.23 -12.65 -3.78
C ARG A 34 0.05 -13.30 -5.14
N ASN A 35 0.16 -12.50 -6.19
CA ASN A 35 0.41 -13.00 -7.54
C ASN A 35 1.74 -13.75 -7.63
N GLY A 36 2.82 -13.17 -7.09
CA GLY A 36 4.14 -13.81 -7.07
C GLY A 36 4.16 -15.13 -6.29
N LYS A 37 3.34 -15.25 -5.24
CA LYS A 37 3.16 -16.52 -4.52
C LYS A 37 2.47 -17.58 -5.38
N ASN A 38 1.40 -17.21 -6.09
CA ASN A 38 0.71 -18.13 -6.99
C ASN A 38 1.60 -18.59 -8.16
N GLU A 39 2.43 -17.68 -8.66
CA GLU A 39 3.39 -17.93 -9.73
C GLU A 39 4.67 -18.66 -9.24
N ASN A 40 4.78 -18.95 -7.94
CA ASN A 40 5.96 -19.57 -7.31
C ASN A 40 7.27 -18.84 -7.62
N VAL A 41 7.24 -17.51 -7.56
CA VAL A 41 8.41 -16.67 -7.87
C VAL A 41 9.48 -16.80 -6.79
N ALA A 42 10.71 -17.10 -7.21
CA ALA A 42 11.84 -17.28 -6.28
C ALA A 42 12.30 -15.97 -5.63
N ASN A 43 12.34 -14.85 -6.38
CA ASN A 43 12.74 -13.54 -5.87
C ASN A 43 11.51 -12.64 -5.64
N MET A 44 10.81 -12.89 -4.54
CA MET A 44 9.59 -12.16 -4.19
C MET A 44 9.81 -10.65 -4.01
N GLU A 45 10.94 -10.24 -3.45
CA GLU A 45 11.18 -8.81 -3.19
C GLU A 45 11.28 -8.01 -4.48
N GLN A 46 12.09 -8.50 -5.43
CA GLN A 46 12.24 -7.84 -6.73
C GLN A 46 10.93 -7.88 -7.52
N TYR A 47 10.25 -9.02 -7.53
CA TYR A 47 8.98 -9.19 -8.25
C TYR A 47 7.91 -8.22 -7.74
N VAL A 48 7.67 -8.19 -6.43
CA VAL A 48 6.65 -7.32 -5.82
C VAL A 48 6.94 -5.85 -6.08
N LYS A 49 8.21 -5.46 -6.08
CA LYS A 49 8.63 -4.11 -6.43
C LYS A 49 8.34 -3.79 -7.90
N GLU A 50 8.76 -4.64 -8.83
CA GLU A 50 8.63 -4.39 -10.26
C GLU A 50 7.17 -4.40 -10.72
N GLU A 51 6.40 -5.38 -10.28
CA GLU A 51 4.98 -5.51 -10.63
C GLU A 51 4.17 -4.34 -10.04
N CYS A 52 4.42 -4.01 -8.77
CA CYS A 52 3.73 -2.88 -8.14
C CYS A 52 4.11 -1.53 -8.76
N GLU A 53 5.39 -1.30 -9.08
CA GLU A 53 5.81 -0.09 -9.81
C GLU A 53 5.21 -0.05 -11.24
N GLY A 54 4.96 -1.23 -11.85
CA GLY A 54 4.22 -1.36 -13.10
C GLY A 54 2.78 -0.83 -13.02
N PHE A 55 2.09 -1.10 -11.91
CA PHE A 55 0.76 -0.54 -11.62
C PHE A 55 0.82 0.94 -11.22
N ALA A 56 1.92 1.38 -10.62
CA ALA A 56 2.17 2.73 -10.10
C ALA A 56 2.59 3.77 -11.16
N LYS A 57 2.52 3.46 -12.47
CA LYS A 57 2.91 4.40 -13.53
C LYS A 57 2.10 5.69 -13.39
N ASN A 58 2.77 6.77 -12.99
CA ASN A 58 2.29 8.15 -12.76
C ASN A 58 1.95 8.54 -11.30
N LEU A 59 2.51 7.89 -10.29
CA LEU A 59 2.17 8.21 -8.89
C LEU A 59 3.10 9.19 -8.18
N TYR A 60 2.52 9.97 -7.27
CA TYR A 60 3.25 10.83 -6.34
C TYR A 60 3.93 10.05 -5.21
N TYR A 61 3.50 8.81 -4.93
CA TYR A 61 4.10 7.90 -3.97
C TYR A 61 4.60 6.63 -4.69
N PRO A 62 5.92 6.38 -4.75
CA PRO A 62 6.45 5.21 -5.44
C PRO A 62 6.15 3.94 -4.65
N CYS A 63 5.75 2.87 -5.34
CA CYS A 63 5.36 1.65 -4.66
C CYS A 63 6.52 1.01 -3.90
N SER A 64 7.77 1.19 -4.35
CA SER A 64 8.98 0.79 -3.63
C SER A 64 9.05 1.26 -2.17
N LYS A 65 8.36 2.36 -1.79
CA LYS A 65 8.24 2.78 -0.37
C LYS A 65 7.14 2.02 0.38
N ALA A 66 6.12 1.51 -0.30
CA ALA A 66 5.04 0.72 0.28
C ALA A 66 5.36 -0.77 0.36
N VAL A 67 6.21 -1.29 -0.55
CA VAL A 67 6.64 -2.69 -0.61
C VAL A 67 7.11 -3.23 0.76
N PRO A 68 7.97 -2.52 1.53
CA PRO A 68 8.39 -2.99 2.86
C PRO A 68 7.25 -3.10 3.86
N LEU A 69 6.16 -2.34 3.70
CA LEU A 69 4.99 -2.44 4.58
C LEU A 69 4.34 -3.82 4.47
N ILE A 70 4.45 -4.48 3.33
CA ILE A 70 3.97 -5.85 3.12
C ILE A 70 5.09 -6.85 3.44
N LEU A 71 6.27 -6.68 2.82
CA LEU A 71 7.34 -7.66 2.89
C LEU A 71 8.02 -7.78 4.25
N ASN A 72 7.90 -6.79 5.13
CA ASN A 72 8.51 -6.86 6.47
C ASN A 72 7.50 -7.25 7.56
N ASN A 73 6.25 -7.56 7.21
CA ASN A 73 5.22 -7.93 8.17
C ASN A 73 4.73 -9.36 7.91
N GLU A 74 5.11 -10.29 8.77
CA GLU A 74 4.75 -11.72 8.63
C GLU A 74 3.25 -11.98 8.85
N GLU A 75 2.56 -11.15 9.62
CA GLU A 75 1.13 -11.31 9.87
C GLU A 75 0.32 -10.99 8.62
N ILE A 76 0.62 -9.86 7.96
CA ILE A 76 -0.08 -9.49 6.73
C ILE A 76 0.25 -10.43 5.58
N LYS A 77 1.48 -10.95 5.50
CA LYS A 77 1.84 -11.98 4.51
C LYS A 77 0.93 -13.19 4.61
N LYS A 78 0.73 -13.74 5.82
CA LYS A 78 -0.16 -14.88 6.04
C LYS A 78 -1.60 -14.59 5.64
N ILE A 79 -2.09 -13.38 5.93
CA ILE A 79 -3.42 -12.94 5.50
C ILE A 79 -3.52 -12.91 3.97
N ILE A 80 -2.51 -12.37 3.29
CA ILE A 80 -2.47 -12.31 1.83
C ILE A 80 -2.32 -13.70 1.20
N GLU A 81 -1.53 -14.60 1.80
CA GLU A 81 -1.37 -15.99 1.35
C GLU A 81 -2.67 -16.80 1.50
N ALA A 82 -3.52 -16.45 2.47
CA ALA A 82 -4.84 -17.03 2.63
C ALA A 82 -5.89 -16.43 1.68
N TRP A 83 -5.54 -15.39 0.90
CA TRP A 83 -6.44 -14.75 -0.03
C TRP A 83 -6.74 -15.67 -1.21
N ASP A 84 -7.93 -16.27 -1.20
CA ASP A 84 -8.38 -17.17 -2.26
C ASP A 84 -8.44 -16.46 -3.62
N THR A 85 -7.71 -17.02 -4.59
CA THR A 85 -7.54 -16.48 -5.94
C THR A 85 -8.65 -16.89 -6.90
N GLU A 86 -9.39 -17.95 -6.56
CA GLU A 86 -10.52 -18.45 -7.34
C GLU A 86 -11.84 -17.81 -6.89
N SER A 87 -11.89 -17.33 -5.64
CA SER A 87 -13.00 -16.55 -5.12
C SER A 87 -12.83 -15.07 -5.46
N ALA A 88 -13.54 -14.60 -6.49
CA ALA A 88 -13.67 -13.18 -6.82
C ALA A 88 -14.35 -12.34 -5.70
N SER A 89 -14.57 -12.89 -4.50
CA SER A 89 -15.36 -12.32 -3.42
C SER A 89 -14.82 -12.62 -2.02
N ASP A 90 -13.54 -12.95 -1.84
CA ASP A 90 -12.93 -12.94 -0.52
C ASP A 90 -12.74 -11.51 0.01
N LYS A 91 -13.88 -10.89 0.31
CA LYS A 91 -13.99 -9.52 0.81
C LYS A 91 -13.42 -9.39 2.21
N ALA A 92 -13.46 -10.46 3.02
CA ALA A 92 -12.94 -10.43 4.37
C ALA A 92 -11.42 -10.25 4.36
N THR A 93 -10.72 -11.02 3.52
CA THR A 93 -9.27 -10.87 3.36
C THR A 93 -8.92 -9.54 2.69
N GLU A 94 -9.66 -9.13 1.64
CA GLU A 94 -9.45 -7.83 1.00
C GLU A 94 -9.60 -6.65 1.98
N GLU A 95 -10.64 -6.65 2.82
CA GLU A 95 -10.87 -5.62 3.84
C GLU A 95 -9.80 -5.64 4.92
N ALA A 96 -9.34 -6.81 5.35
CA ALA A 96 -8.24 -6.95 6.30
C ALA A 96 -6.95 -6.31 5.75
N VAL A 97 -6.62 -6.58 4.48
CA VAL A 97 -5.46 -5.99 3.81
C VAL A 97 -5.60 -4.48 3.66
N LYS A 98 -6.77 -3.98 3.22
CA LYS A 98 -7.02 -2.53 3.14
C LYS A 98 -6.91 -1.83 4.50
N LYS A 99 -7.45 -2.44 5.56
CA LYS A 99 -7.36 -1.91 6.93
C LYS A 99 -5.92 -1.88 7.43
N TYR A 100 -5.14 -2.92 7.13
CA TYR A 100 -3.71 -2.94 7.41
C TYR A 100 -3.00 -1.78 6.72
N CYS A 101 -3.16 -1.65 5.40
CA CYS A 101 -2.52 -0.58 4.62
C CYS A 101 -2.89 0.82 5.10
N TRP A 102 -4.15 1.02 5.49
CA TRP A 102 -4.59 2.28 6.10
C TRP A 102 -3.82 2.61 7.39
N THR A 103 -3.63 1.61 8.24
CA THR A 103 -2.92 1.76 9.52
C THR A 103 -1.41 1.93 9.32
N ALA A 104 -0.81 1.12 8.44
CA ALA A 104 0.61 1.15 8.13
C ALA A 104 1.03 2.49 7.50
N CYS A 105 0.28 2.99 6.53
CA CYS A 105 0.54 4.29 5.91
C CYS A 105 0.35 5.47 6.87
N ARG A 106 -0.54 5.37 7.86
CA ARG A 106 -0.66 6.38 8.91
C ARG A 106 0.54 6.38 9.87
N LYS A 107 1.17 5.22 10.12
CA LYS A 107 2.36 5.10 10.99
C LYS A 107 3.67 5.45 10.28
N ALA A 108 3.72 5.30 8.96
CA ALA A 108 4.89 5.61 8.15
C ALA A 108 5.05 7.11 7.82
N ASN A 109 4.03 7.93 8.14
CA ASN A 109 4.03 9.39 8.05
C ASN A 109 4.12 10.02 9.45
#